data_AF-A0A6H0ZNH4-F1
#
_entry.id   AF-A0A6H0ZNH4-F1
#
_cell.length_a   1.000
_cell.length_b   1.000
_cell.length_c   1.000
_cell.angle_alpha   90.00
_cell.angle_beta   90.00
_cell.angle_gamma   90.00
#
_symmetry.space_group_name_H-M   'P 1'
#
loop_
_entity.id
_entity.type
_entity.pdbx_description
1 polymer ?
#
loop_
_entity_poly.entity_id
_entity_poly.type
_entity_poly.pdbx_seq_one_letter_code
_entity_poly.pdbx_strand_id
1 'polypeptide(L)'
;MSGDDHDLGLILDQRRRRATEIRAAARAYVRECGRQREVIDLEQWGQHRWRRDGDIKRRIMCDALRDEVAQGVAVVDVWQRFEVSGLVARKIVGARSYGDLYRVLMVNDMPIGFRPGDIARWVSEGKMPAEDGRDILGIESAAEFEAFLAAWTAGEN
;
A
#
# COMPACT_ATOMS: atom_id res chain seq x y z
N MET A 1 -4.01 -26.55 36.97
CA MET A 1 -3.62 -25.41 36.11
C MET A 1 -3.43 -25.94 34.70
N SER A 2 -4.42 -25.85 33.81
CA SER A 2 -4.26 -26.32 32.41
C SER A 2 -5.38 -25.94 31.42
N GLY A 3 -6.51 -25.35 31.86
CA GLY A 3 -7.60 -24.96 30.95
C GLY A 3 -7.43 -23.55 30.36
N ASP A 4 -7.14 -22.58 31.23
CA ASP A 4 -7.13 -21.17 30.85
C ASP A 4 -5.99 -20.76 29.90
N ASP A 5 -4.80 -21.35 30.04
CA ASP A 5 -3.65 -21.07 29.16
C ASP A 5 -3.82 -21.67 27.75
N HIS A 6 -4.52 -22.81 27.65
CA HIS A 6 -4.82 -23.45 26.37
C HIS A 6 -5.89 -22.66 25.60
N ASP A 7 -6.93 -22.19 26.30
CA ASP A 7 -7.98 -21.36 25.71
C ASP A 7 -7.48 -19.96 25.35
N LEU A 8 -6.58 -19.37 26.14
CA LEU A 8 -5.90 -18.12 25.79
C LEU A 8 -5.02 -18.29 24.55
N GLY A 9 -4.31 -19.42 24.44
CA GLY A 9 -3.52 -19.78 23.25
C GLY A 9 -4.37 -19.90 21.99
N LEU A 10 -5.54 -20.56 22.06
CA LEU A 10 -6.49 -20.68 20.95
C LEU A 10 -7.10 -19.33 20.55
N ILE A 11 -7.45 -18.48 21.52
CA ILE A 11 -8.00 -17.14 21.26
C ILE A 11 -6.94 -16.24 20.61
N LEU A 12 -5.70 -16.26 21.09
CA LEU A 12 -4.59 -15.49 20.52
C LEU A 12 -4.23 -15.99 19.11
N ASP A 13 -4.25 -17.30 18.88
CA ASP A 13 -4.01 -17.89 17.56
C ASP A 13 -5.11 -17.54 16.56
N GLN A 14 -6.39 -17.60 16.97
CA GLN A 14 -7.50 -17.14 16.12
C GLN A 14 -7.41 -15.64 15.80
N ARG A 15 -7.05 -14.80 16.77
CA ARG A 15 -6.84 -13.35 16.56
C ARG A 15 -5.67 -13.09 15.60
N ARG A 16 -4.55 -13.79 15.76
CA ARG A 16 -3.36 -13.63 14.92
C ARG A 16 -3.55 -14.16 13.51
N ARG A 17 -4.25 -15.29 13.34
CA ARG A 17 -4.59 -15.86 12.02
C ARG A 17 -5.50 -14.90 11.24
N ARG A 18 -6.52 -14.33 11.88
CA ARG A 18 -7.39 -13.33 11.25
C ARG A 18 -6.65 -12.05 10.89
N ALA A 19 -5.75 -11.56 11.76
CA ALA A 19 -4.93 -10.40 11.43
C ALA A 19 -4.03 -10.63 10.20
N THR A 20 -3.43 -11.82 10.08
CA THR A 20 -2.62 -12.18 8.90
C THR A 20 -3.47 -12.28 7.64
N GLU A 21 -4.65 -12.89 7.72
CA GLU A 21 -5.59 -12.99 6.59
C GLU A 21 -6.03 -11.60 6.10
N ILE A 22 -6.40 -10.70 7.02
CA ILE A 22 -6.82 -9.34 6.70
C ILE A 22 -5.69 -8.54 6.05
N ARG A 23 -4.46 -8.60 6.58
CA ARG A 23 -3.29 -7.97 5.94
C ARG A 23 -3.00 -8.50 4.55
N ALA A 24 -3.12 -9.82 4.36
CA ALA A 24 -2.95 -10.43 3.05
C ALA A 24 -4.05 -9.96 2.08
N ALA A 25 -5.29 -9.85 2.55
CA ALA A 25 -6.41 -9.33 1.78
C ALA A 25 -6.21 -7.85 1.42
N ALA A 26 -5.77 -7.00 2.35
CA ALA A 26 -5.49 -5.59 2.11
C ALA A 26 -4.44 -5.42 1.01
N ARG A 27 -3.32 -6.16 1.07
CA ARG A 27 -2.30 -6.11 0.00
C ARG A 27 -2.82 -6.59 -1.34
N ALA A 28 -3.66 -7.64 -1.35
CA ALA A 28 -4.29 -8.11 -2.58
C ALA A 28 -5.24 -7.07 -3.19
N TYR A 29 -6.02 -6.37 -2.37
CA TYR A 29 -6.87 -5.26 -2.80
C TYR A 29 -6.04 -4.12 -3.41
N VAL A 30 -4.93 -3.71 -2.78
CA VAL A 30 -4.07 -2.64 -3.30
C VAL A 30 -3.47 -3.01 -4.66
N ARG A 31 -2.97 -4.24 -4.81
CA ARG A 31 -2.48 -4.75 -6.12
C ARG A 31 -3.57 -4.79 -7.17
N GLU A 32 -4.78 -5.18 -6.78
CA GLU A 32 -5.93 -5.19 -7.67
C GLU A 32 -6.20 -3.77 -8.21
N CYS A 33 -6.22 -2.76 -7.32
CA CYS A 33 -6.34 -1.35 -7.71
C CYS A 33 -5.19 -0.92 -8.64
N GLY A 34 -3.95 -1.31 -8.34
CA GLY A 34 -2.79 -1.01 -9.17
C GLY A 34 -2.92 -1.55 -10.60
N ARG A 35 -3.33 -2.81 -10.75
CA ARG A 35 -3.55 -3.43 -12.08
C ARG A 35 -4.72 -2.80 -12.85
N GLN A 36 -5.79 -2.36 -12.18
CA GLN A 36 -6.88 -1.63 -12.85
C GLN A 36 -6.55 -0.15 -13.08
N ARG A 37 -5.45 0.36 -12.51
CA ARG A 37 -5.07 1.78 -12.49
C ARG A 37 -6.14 2.70 -11.89
N GLU A 38 -7.00 2.15 -11.03
CA GLU A 38 -8.09 2.86 -10.37
C GLU A 38 -8.38 2.26 -8.99
N VAL A 39 -9.04 3.06 -8.14
CA VAL A 39 -9.50 2.56 -6.83
C VAL A 39 -10.85 1.89 -7.03
N ILE A 40 -10.87 0.57 -6.91
CA ILE A 40 -12.10 -0.22 -7.01
C ILE A 40 -12.86 -0.22 -5.67
N ASP A 41 -14.16 -0.51 -5.72
CA ASP A 41 -15.01 -0.58 -4.54
C ASP A 41 -14.54 -1.68 -3.57
N LEU A 42 -14.02 -1.26 -2.42
CA LEU A 42 -13.46 -2.14 -1.39
C LEU A 42 -14.52 -3.06 -0.77
N GLU A 43 -15.76 -2.58 -0.64
CA GLU A 43 -16.83 -3.37 -0.07
C GLU A 43 -17.25 -4.47 -1.04
N GLN A 44 -17.51 -4.14 -2.29
CA GLN A 44 -17.82 -5.10 -3.35
C GLN A 44 -16.69 -6.14 -3.50
N TRP A 45 -15.43 -5.69 -3.48
CA TRP A 45 -14.27 -6.57 -3.55
C TRP A 45 -14.22 -7.53 -2.35
N GLY A 46 -14.45 -7.03 -1.13
CA GLY A 46 -14.52 -7.83 0.09
C GLY A 46 -15.67 -8.85 0.06
N GLN A 47 -16.87 -8.44 -0.36
CA GLN A 47 -18.03 -9.33 -0.52
C GLN A 47 -17.73 -10.46 -1.50
N HIS A 48 -17.08 -10.16 -2.63
CA HIS A 48 -16.69 -11.17 -3.60
C HIS A 48 -15.66 -12.15 -3.04
N ARG A 49 -14.63 -11.64 -2.34
CA ARG A 49 -13.57 -12.46 -1.72
C ARG A 49 -14.11 -13.49 -0.74
N TRP A 50 -15.01 -13.08 0.15
CA TRP A 50 -15.56 -13.93 1.20
C TRP A 50 -16.97 -14.43 0.89
N ARG A 51 -17.34 -14.57 -0.38
CA ARG A 51 -18.68 -15.03 -0.82
C ARG A 51 -19.16 -16.37 -0.24
N ARG A 52 -18.23 -17.22 0.22
CA ARG A 52 -18.53 -18.53 0.83
C ARG A 52 -18.69 -18.48 2.35
N ASP A 53 -18.36 -17.34 2.97
CA ASP A 53 -18.55 -17.14 4.40
C ASP A 53 -19.99 -16.71 4.68
N GLY A 54 -20.54 -17.16 5.81
CA GLY A 54 -21.85 -16.70 6.28
C GLY A 54 -21.87 -15.20 6.56
N ASP A 55 -23.05 -14.58 6.43
CA ASP A 55 -23.23 -13.12 6.40
C ASP A 55 -22.55 -12.37 7.55
N ILE A 56 -22.66 -12.89 8.78
CA ILE A 56 -22.06 -12.28 9.96
C ILE A 56 -20.53 -12.26 9.85
N LYS A 57 -19.91 -13.39 9.48
CA LYS A 57 -18.46 -13.48 9.33
C LYS A 57 -18.00 -12.59 8.19
N ARG A 58 -18.69 -12.63 7.05
CA ARG A 58 -18.37 -11.82 5.87
C ARG A 58 -18.36 -10.33 6.20
N ARG A 59 -19.38 -9.83 6.91
CA ARG A 59 -19.43 -8.43 7.37
C ARG A 59 -18.22 -8.06 8.24
N ILE A 60 -17.91 -8.88 9.25
CA ILE A 60 -16.77 -8.64 10.15
C ILE A 60 -15.45 -8.57 9.36
N MET A 61 -15.27 -9.45 8.38
CA MET A 61 -14.05 -9.47 7.55
C MET A 61 -13.96 -8.23 6.64
N CYS A 62 -15.08 -7.79 6.05
CA CYS A 62 -15.13 -6.56 5.25
C CYS A 62 -14.84 -5.31 6.09
N ASP A 63 -15.38 -5.22 7.31
CA ASP A 63 -15.10 -4.10 8.21
C ASP A 63 -13.62 -4.09 8.63
N ALA A 64 -13.06 -5.24 9.01
CA ALA A 64 -11.64 -5.35 9.34
C ALA A 64 -10.72 -5.02 8.15
N LEU A 65 -11.11 -5.38 6.93
CA LEU A 65 -10.39 -5.01 5.72
C LEU A 65 -10.40 -3.48 5.51
N ARG A 66 -11.56 -2.84 5.70
CA ARG A 66 -11.70 -1.39 5.57
C ARG A 66 -10.77 -0.68 6.56
N ASP A 67 -10.76 -1.13 7.82
CA ASP A 67 -9.90 -0.57 8.85
C ASP A 67 -8.41 -0.76 8.53
N GLU A 68 -8.02 -1.96 8.08
CA GLU A 68 -6.63 -2.25 7.69
C GLU A 68 -6.16 -1.41 6.49
N VAL A 69 -7.01 -1.21 5.49
CA VAL A 69 -6.68 -0.35 4.34
C VAL A 69 -6.60 1.12 4.76
N ALA A 70 -7.48 1.58 5.65
CA ALA A 70 -7.49 2.96 6.17
C ALA A 70 -6.22 3.30 6.98
N GLN A 71 -5.57 2.31 7.62
CA GLN A 71 -4.26 2.50 8.27
C GLN A 71 -3.13 2.81 7.27
N GLY A 72 -3.30 2.45 5.99
CA GLY A 72 -2.36 2.75 4.92
C GLY A 72 -1.09 1.88 4.90
N VAL A 73 -0.82 1.08 5.93
CA VAL A 73 0.37 0.20 6.03
C VAL A 73 0.48 -0.75 4.83
N ALA A 74 -0.61 -1.45 4.49
CA ALA A 74 -0.64 -2.34 3.33
C ALA A 74 -0.45 -1.59 2.01
N VAL A 75 -0.91 -0.33 1.93
CA VAL A 75 -0.79 0.50 0.73
C VAL A 75 0.67 0.90 0.50
N VAL A 76 1.34 1.39 1.54
CA VAL A 76 2.75 1.81 1.44
C VAL A 76 3.70 0.61 1.30
N ASP A 77 3.40 -0.56 1.87
CA ASP A 77 4.18 -1.79 1.64
C ASP A 77 4.16 -2.22 0.16
N VAL A 78 2.98 -2.19 -0.49
CA VAL A 78 2.85 -2.55 -1.91
C VAL A 78 3.47 -1.47 -2.81
N TRP A 79 3.30 -0.19 -2.46
CA TRP A 79 3.91 0.93 -3.18
C TRP A 79 5.44 0.92 -3.13
N GLN A 80 6.04 0.65 -1.97
CA GLN A 80 7.50 0.53 -1.83
C GLN A 80 8.13 -0.59 -2.67
N ARG A 81 7.31 -1.57 -3.09
CA ARG A 81 7.71 -2.67 -3.97
C ARG A 81 7.47 -2.37 -5.45
N PHE A 82 7.02 -1.16 -5.77
CA PHE A 82 6.66 -0.72 -7.13
C PHE A 82 5.51 -1.54 -7.75
N GLU A 83 4.67 -2.15 -6.92
CA GLU A 83 3.53 -2.97 -7.37
C GLU A 83 2.24 -2.16 -7.57
N VAL A 84 2.25 -0.88 -7.18
CA VAL A 84 1.17 0.09 -7.39
C VAL A 84 1.76 1.47 -7.61
N SER A 85 1.17 2.24 -8.53
CA SER A 85 1.62 3.61 -8.80
C SER A 85 1.41 4.53 -7.59
N GLY A 86 2.24 5.57 -7.49
CA GLY A 86 2.09 6.58 -6.45
C GLY A 86 0.74 7.32 -6.53
N LEU A 87 0.16 7.44 -7.73
CA LEU A 87 -1.16 8.05 -7.93
C LEU A 87 -2.25 7.18 -7.29
N VAL A 88 -2.28 5.88 -7.60
CA VAL A 88 -3.30 4.97 -7.07
C VAL A 88 -3.12 4.81 -5.57
N ALA A 89 -1.88 4.63 -5.08
CA ALA A 89 -1.59 4.56 -3.65
C ALA A 89 -2.13 5.77 -2.89
N ARG A 90 -1.93 7.00 -3.42
CA ARG A 90 -2.48 8.22 -2.83
C ARG A 90 -3.99 8.24 -2.80
N LYS A 91 -4.64 7.84 -3.90
CA LYS A 91 -6.10 7.78 -3.98
C LYS A 91 -6.69 6.83 -2.95
N ILE A 92 -6.06 5.67 -2.70
CA ILE A 92 -6.54 4.69 -1.70
C ILE A 92 -6.54 5.29 -0.28
N VAL A 93 -5.48 6.00 0.11
CA VAL A 93 -5.36 6.55 1.47
C VAL A 93 -5.88 8.00 1.60
N GLY A 94 -6.45 8.58 0.55
CA GLY A 94 -6.92 9.97 0.55
C GLY A 94 -5.79 11.00 0.66
N ALA A 95 -4.58 10.66 0.23
CA ALA A 95 -3.41 11.54 0.27
C ALA A 95 -3.44 12.60 -0.85
N ARG A 96 -3.00 13.82 -0.53
CA ARG A 96 -2.94 14.94 -1.48
C ARG A 96 -1.63 14.95 -2.27
N SER A 97 -0.55 14.48 -1.65
CA SER A 97 0.81 14.49 -2.18
C SER A 97 1.52 13.16 -1.95
N TYR A 98 2.59 12.88 -2.70
CA TYR A 98 3.39 11.67 -2.45
C TYR A 98 4.11 11.75 -1.09
N GLY A 99 4.37 12.97 -0.60
CA GLY A 99 4.87 13.21 0.76
C GLY A 99 3.95 12.67 1.86
N ASP A 100 2.64 12.61 1.61
CA ASP A 100 1.69 12.02 2.56
C ASP A 100 1.86 10.50 2.67
N LEU A 101 2.30 9.81 1.61
CA LEU A 101 2.65 8.38 1.68
C LEU A 101 3.86 8.16 2.60
N TYR A 102 4.85 9.06 2.54
CA TYR A 102 5.97 9.03 3.49
C TYR A 102 5.53 9.31 4.93
N ARG A 103 4.52 10.17 5.14
CA ARG A 103 3.95 10.37 6.47
C ARG A 103 3.33 9.09 7.02
N VAL A 104 2.62 8.31 6.21
CA VAL A 104 2.08 7.01 6.61
C VAL A 104 3.20 6.06 7.05
N LEU A 105 4.32 6.01 6.31
CA LEU A 105 5.49 5.21 6.70
C LEU A 105 6.05 5.65 8.06
N MET A 106 6.25 6.96 8.26
CA MET A 106 6.80 7.50 9.50
C MET A 106 5.89 7.25 10.72
N VAL A 107 4.58 7.47 10.58
CA VAL A 107 3.62 7.28 11.67
C VAL A 107 3.53 5.80 12.09
N ASN A 108 3.79 4.88 11.17
CA ASN A 108 3.76 3.44 11.42
C ASN A 108 5.15 2.83 11.66
N ASP A 109 6.19 3.64 11.89
CA ASP A 109 7.58 3.20 12.12
C ASP A 109 8.08 2.21 11.05
N MET A 110 7.71 2.45 9.80
CA MET A 110 8.09 1.61 8.67
C MET A 110 9.38 2.14 8.02
N PRO A 111 10.31 1.25 7.63
CA PRO A 111 11.49 1.67 6.89
C PRO A 111 11.11 2.29 5.55
N ILE A 112 11.89 3.29 5.13
CA ILE A 112 11.73 3.93 3.82
C ILE A 112 12.51 3.10 2.79
N GLY A 113 11.80 2.43 1.87
CA GLY A 113 12.41 1.59 0.83
C GLY A 113 13.17 2.38 -0.25
N PHE A 114 12.78 3.62 -0.50
CA PHE A 114 13.45 4.54 -1.43
C PHE A 114 13.13 5.99 -1.07
N ARG A 115 14.00 6.93 -1.44
CA ARG A 115 13.73 8.37 -1.41
C ARG A 115 13.48 8.90 -2.83
N PRO A 116 12.86 10.09 -3.01
CA PRO A 116 12.68 10.67 -4.33
C PRO A 116 14.01 10.84 -5.10
N GLY A 117 15.09 11.22 -4.41
CA GLY A 117 16.42 11.31 -4.99
C GLY A 117 16.99 9.96 -5.48
N ASP A 118 16.61 8.84 -4.86
CA ASP A 118 17.01 7.51 -5.35
C ASP A 118 16.38 7.21 -6.70
N ILE A 119 15.09 7.53 -6.87
CA ILE A 119 14.38 7.40 -8.15
C ILE A 119 15.04 8.28 -9.21
N ALA A 120 15.34 9.54 -8.89
CA ALA A 120 15.99 10.46 -9.82
C ALA A 120 17.36 9.93 -10.29
N ARG A 121 18.16 9.44 -9.35
CA ARG A 121 19.47 8.84 -9.63
C ARG A 121 19.37 7.55 -10.45
N TRP A 122 18.44 6.64 -10.13
CA TRP A 122 18.29 5.40 -10.90
C TRP A 122 17.86 5.67 -12.34
N VAL A 123 17.02 6.68 -12.57
CA VAL A 123 16.63 7.09 -13.92
C VAL A 123 17.81 7.75 -14.65
N SER A 124 18.56 8.65 -14.01
CA SER A 124 19.72 9.31 -14.65
C SER A 124 20.85 8.33 -14.98
N GLU A 125 21.07 7.31 -14.14
CA GLU A 125 22.03 6.23 -14.35
C GLU A 125 21.53 5.15 -15.34
N GLY A 126 20.31 5.26 -15.86
CA GLY A 126 19.71 4.27 -16.78
C GLY A 126 19.36 2.92 -16.15
N LYS A 127 19.30 2.83 -14.81
CA LYS A 127 18.92 1.63 -14.05
C LYS A 127 17.40 1.46 -13.95
N MET A 128 16.64 2.49 -14.27
CA MET A 128 15.18 2.52 -14.24
C MET A 128 14.66 3.34 -15.43
N PRO A 129 13.67 2.85 -16.19
CA PRO A 129 12.98 3.66 -17.19
C PRO A 129 12.32 4.90 -16.57
N ALA A 130 12.32 6.02 -17.30
CA ALA A 130 11.68 7.25 -16.83
C ALA A 130 10.16 7.08 -16.60
N GLU A 131 9.50 6.22 -17.40
CA GLU A 131 8.09 5.90 -17.21
C GLU A 131 7.81 5.24 -15.86
N ASP A 132 8.67 4.29 -15.45
CA ASP A 132 8.54 3.60 -14.17
C ASP A 132 8.78 4.57 -13.00
N GLY A 133 9.83 5.40 -13.07
CA GLY A 133 10.10 6.42 -12.05
C GLY A 133 8.95 7.41 -11.89
N ARG A 134 8.35 7.81 -13.02
CA ARG A 134 7.16 8.67 -13.05
C ARG A 134 5.95 8.00 -12.40
N ASP A 135 5.68 6.74 -12.74
CA ASP A 135 4.56 5.97 -12.20
C ASP A 135 4.69 5.75 -10.68
N ILE A 136 5.90 5.40 -10.21
CA ILE A 136 6.21 5.21 -8.79
C ILE A 136 5.94 6.50 -8.00
N LEU A 137 6.35 7.66 -8.51
CA LEU A 137 6.11 8.94 -7.85
C LEU A 137 4.67 9.45 -8.06
N GLY A 138 3.91 8.86 -8.98
CA GLY A 138 2.56 9.28 -9.32
C GLY A 138 2.53 10.68 -9.95
N ILE A 139 3.56 11.02 -10.72
CA ILE A 139 3.65 12.23 -11.56
C ILE A 139 3.01 11.87 -12.90
N GLU A 140 2.09 12.67 -13.43
CA GLU A 140 1.40 12.31 -14.68
C GLU A 140 2.12 12.90 -15.90
N SER A 141 2.63 14.12 -15.76
CA SER A 141 3.28 14.86 -16.84
C SER A 141 4.74 14.44 -17.02
N ALA A 142 5.14 14.13 -18.25
CA ALA A 142 6.54 13.89 -18.59
C ALA A 142 7.42 15.12 -18.31
N ALA A 143 6.93 16.33 -18.66
CA ALA A 143 7.66 17.57 -18.42
C ALA A 143 7.83 17.88 -16.92
N GLU A 144 6.81 17.55 -16.10
CA GLU A 144 6.91 17.67 -14.64
C GLU A 144 7.97 16.70 -14.10
N PHE A 145 8.00 15.47 -14.62
CA PHE A 145 9.00 14.49 -14.22
C PHE A 145 10.42 14.89 -14.66
N GLU A 146 10.60 15.42 -15.86
CA GLU A 146 11.88 15.96 -16.33
C GLU A 146 12.37 17.12 -15.44
N ALA A 147 11.47 18.03 -15.07
CA ALA A 147 11.79 19.11 -14.15
C ALA A 147 12.18 18.57 -12.75
N PHE A 148 11.49 17.54 -12.28
CA PHE A 148 11.84 16.84 -11.04
C PHE A 148 13.25 16.21 -11.14
N LEU A 149 13.57 15.50 -12.21
CA LEU A 149 14.90 14.91 -12.42
C LEU A 149 15.99 15.98 -12.43
N ALA A 150 15.77 17.08 -13.17
CA ALA A 150 16.71 18.19 -13.27
C ALA A 150 16.96 18.86 -11.91
N ALA A 151 15.92 19.03 -11.09
CA ALA A 151 16.06 19.62 -9.75
C ALA A 151 16.93 18.77 -8.82
N TRP A 152 16.86 17.44 -8.92
CA TRP A 152 17.65 16.53 -8.10
C TRP A 152 19.09 16.34 -8.60
N THR A 153 19.32 16.37 -9.91
CA THR A 153 20.67 16.24 -10.48
C THR A 153 21.47 17.54 -10.43
N ALA A 154 20.80 18.71 -10.50
CA ALA A 154 21.46 20.00 -10.34
C ALA A 154 22.00 20.25 -8.91
N GLY A 155 21.47 19.55 -7.92
CA GLY A 155 21.91 19.62 -6.51
C GLY A 155 23.11 18.74 -6.16
N GLU A 156 23.63 17.94 -7.10
CA GLU A 156 24.81 17.06 -6.91
C GLU A 156 26.14 17.67 -7.40
N ASN A 157 26.19 18.99 -7.65
CA ASN A 157 27.44 19.74 -7.94
C ASN A 157 27.98 20.49 -6.72
#